data_AF-A0A838PES0-F1
#
_entry.id   AF-A0A838PES0-F1
#
_cell.length_a   1.000
_cell.length_b   1.000
_cell.length_c   1.000
_cell.angle_alpha   90.00
_cell.angle_beta   90.00
_cell.angle_gamma   90.00
#
_symmetry.space_group_name_H-M   'P 1'
#
loop_
_entity.id
_entity.type
_entity.pdbx_description
1 polymer ?
#
loop_
_entity_poly.entity_id
_entity_poly.type
_entity_poly.pdbx_seq_one_letter_code
_entity_poly.pdbx_strand_id
1 'polypeptide(L)'
;MATSLVPLILIPQILFSGLVGVPVGIAKFAGVVMPATWSFDEMKRLSGLDVLRGKDESAEPASKNEGRGLYKQIEHENDKNIQDAQQRINAYRSDAQKESKDFEENMDQYQKDLMKGDSPKKPTAPEPGPAPEVAGAKKVPDNLNSFVDFLHPWGGHWTNFGVLLAMLFGLLGATGIALRSQDIG
;
A
#
# COMPACT_ATOMS: atom_id res chain seq x y z
N MET A 1 41.81 -15.58 -17.86
CA MET A 1 41.51 -14.51 -16.89
C MET A 1 40.07 -13.96 -16.99
N ALA A 2 39.26 -14.37 -17.98
CA ALA A 2 37.84 -13.98 -18.05
C ALA A 2 36.93 -14.76 -17.06
N THR A 3 37.30 -15.99 -16.69
CA THR A 3 36.49 -16.87 -15.85
C THR A 3 36.37 -16.46 -14.38
N SER A 4 37.32 -15.71 -13.82
CA SER A 4 37.24 -15.16 -12.46
C SER A 4 36.57 -13.78 -12.40
N LEU A 5 36.51 -13.06 -13.52
CA LEU A 5 35.89 -11.74 -13.64
C LEU A 5 34.37 -11.83 -13.81
N VAL A 6 33.88 -12.88 -14.46
CA VAL A 6 32.45 -13.12 -14.69
C VAL A 6 31.66 -13.19 -13.36
N PRO A 7 32.05 -13.97 -12.33
CA PRO A 7 31.36 -13.97 -11.04
C PRO A 7 31.43 -12.62 -10.31
N LEU A 8 32.58 -11.93 -10.39
CA LEU A 8 32.83 -10.65 -9.73
C LEU A 8 31.94 -9.52 -10.25
N ILE A 9 31.55 -9.58 -11.53
CA ILE A 9 30.63 -8.62 -12.17
C ILE A 9 29.16 -9.03 -11.96
N LEU A 10 28.86 -10.33 -11.98
CA LEU A 10 27.48 -10.84 -11.87
C LEU A 10 26.89 -10.76 -10.47
N ILE A 11 27.68 -11.01 -9.40
CA ILE A 11 27.18 -10.98 -8.02
C ILE A 11 26.62 -9.59 -7.65
N PRO A 12 27.34 -8.48 -7.91
CA PRO A 12 26.78 -7.14 -7.72
C PRO A 12 25.51 -6.90 -8.56
N GLN A 13 25.47 -7.37 -9.81
CA GLN A 13 24.31 -7.19 -10.70
C GLN A 13 23.03 -7.80 -10.13
N ILE A 14 23.11 -8.99 -9.53
CA ILE A 14 21.97 -9.70 -8.93
C ILE A 14 21.53 -9.04 -7.61
N LEU A 15 22.48 -8.54 -6.82
CA LEU A 15 22.18 -7.88 -5.55
C LEU A 15 21.55 -6.49 -5.77
N PHE A 16 22.02 -5.74 -6.75
CA PHE A 16 21.50 -4.42 -7.08
C PHE A 16 20.23 -4.46 -7.95
N SER A 17 19.88 -5.59 -8.56
CA SER A 17 18.61 -5.76 -9.30
C SER A 17 17.38 -5.90 -8.41
N GLY A 18 17.50 -5.72 -7.09
CA GLY A 18 16.36 -5.73 -6.17
C GLY A 18 15.76 -7.12 -5.98
N LEU A 19 16.62 -8.16 -6.00
CA LEU A 19 16.28 -9.53 -5.60
C LEU A 19 16.16 -9.67 -4.07
N VAL A 20 16.82 -8.80 -3.29
CA VAL A 20 16.94 -8.91 -1.81
C VAL A 20 16.48 -7.62 -1.08
N GLY A 21 15.59 -6.85 -1.70
CA GLY A 21 14.97 -5.65 -1.09
C GLY A 21 15.29 -4.34 -1.82
N VAL A 22 14.73 -3.24 -1.29
CA VAL A 22 14.86 -1.89 -1.86
C VAL A 22 16.33 -1.44 -1.73
N PRO A 23 17.06 -1.17 -2.83
CA PRO A 23 18.40 -0.61 -2.72
C PRO A 23 18.31 0.76 -2.01
N VAL A 24 19.19 1.03 -1.04
CA VAL A 24 19.21 2.29 -0.26
C VAL A 24 20.52 3.04 -0.51
N GLY A 25 20.47 4.38 -0.57
CA GLY A 25 21.65 5.22 -0.76
C GLY A 25 22.26 5.14 -2.17
N ILE A 26 23.59 5.07 -2.26
CA ILE A 26 24.34 5.06 -3.55
C ILE A 26 23.96 3.84 -4.41
N ALA A 27 23.53 2.75 -3.79
CA ALA A 27 23.04 1.56 -4.46
C ALA A 27 21.83 1.83 -5.37
N LYS A 28 20.98 2.82 -5.05
CA LYS A 28 19.86 3.23 -5.93
C LYS A 28 20.37 3.77 -7.25
N PHE A 29 21.38 4.63 -7.21
CA PHE A 29 21.97 5.24 -8.40
C PHE A 29 22.78 4.24 -9.22
N ALA A 30 23.51 3.34 -8.55
CA ALA A 30 24.22 2.26 -9.23
C ALA A 30 23.24 1.28 -9.91
N GLY A 31 22.10 0.99 -9.28
CA GLY A 31 21.03 0.19 -9.87
C GLY A 31 20.45 0.80 -11.15
N VAL A 32 20.27 2.13 -11.21
CA VAL A 32 19.73 2.85 -12.38
C VAL A 32 20.59 2.65 -13.64
N VAL A 33 21.89 2.48 -13.51
CA VAL A 33 22.79 2.31 -14.67
C VAL A 33 22.97 0.86 -15.10
N MET A 34 22.47 -0.11 -14.33
CA MET A 34 22.69 -1.52 -14.63
C MET A 34 21.54 -2.12 -15.46
N PRO A 35 21.81 -2.69 -16.65
CA PRO A 35 20.77 -3.27 -17.52
C PRO A 35 19.94 -4.38 -16.84
N ALA A 36 20.54 -5.10 -15.89
CA ALA A 36 19.89 -6.18 -15.15
C ALA A 36 18.73 -5.69 -14.27
N THR A 37 18.80 -4.47 -13.74
CA THR A 37 17.73 -3.91 -12.90
C THR A 37 16.49 -3.60 -13.74
N TRP A 38 16.68 -2.94 -14.89
CA TRP A 38 15.62 -2.62 -15.85
C TRP A 38 14.98 -3.87 -16.45
N SER A 39 15.79 -4.89 -16.78
CA SER A 39 15.29 -6.16 -17.32
C SER A 39 14.45 -6.92 -16.28
N PHE A 40 14.92 -6.94 -15.04
CA PHE A 40 14.22 -7.62 -13.95
C PHE A 40 12.93 -6.91 -13.54
N ASP A 41 12.94 -5.57 -13.57
CA ASP A 41 11.76 -4.73 -13.36
C ASP A 41 10.67 -5.00 -14.42
N GLU A 42 11.06 -5.10 -15.70
CA GLU A 42 10.13 -5.45 -16.78
C GLU A 42 9.60 -6.89 -16.65
N MET A 43 10.44 -7.85 -16.25
CA MET A 43 9.97 -9.22 -15.98
C MET A 43 8.96 -9.28 -14.83
N LYS A 44 9.19 -8.52 -13.76
CA LYS A 44 8.25 -8.38 -12.63
C LYS A 44 6.92 -7.77 -13.09
N ARG A 45 6.97 -6.74 -13.92
CA ARG A 45 5.79 -6.07 -14.50
C ARG A 45 4.98 -6.98 -15.43
N LEU A 46 5.66 -7.71 -16.33
CA LEU A 46 5.02 -8.67 -17.23
C LEU A 46 4.34 -9.83 -16.48
N SER A 47 4.84 -10.15 -15.28
CA SER A 47 4.26 -11.17 -14.42
C SER A 47 2.94 -10.72 -13.74
N GLY A 48 2.56 -9.44 -13.84
CA GLY A 48 1.31 -8.92 -13.30
C GLY A 48 1.18 -8.98 -11.77
N LEU A 49 2.31 -9.19 -11.08
CA LEU A 49 2.38 -9.26 -9.62
C LEU A 49 2.22 -7.86 -9.03
N ASP A 50 1.46 -7.76 -7.95
CA ASP A 50 1.18 -6.48 -7.28
C ASP A 50 2.35 -6.09 -6.35
N VAL A 51 2.41 -4.85 -5.86
CA VAL A 51 3.59 -4.37 -5.11
C VAL A 51 3.33 -4.36 -3.60
N LEU A 52 4.24 -4.95 -2.81
CA LEU A 52 4.18 -4.92 -1.34
C LEU A 52 4.37 -3.49 -0.80
N ARG A 53 5.28 -2.75 -1.43
CA ARG A 53 5.75 -1.43 -1.01
C ARG A 53 5.35 -0.37 -2.03
N GLY A 54 4.79 0.73 -1.57
CA GLY A 54 4.28 1.80 -2.43
C GLY A 54 5.28 2.93 -2.69
N LYS A 55 4.78 3.99 -3.32
CA LYS A 55 5.54 5.20 -3.68
C LYS A 55 6.32 5.83 -2.51
N ASP A 56 5.76 5.76 -1.30
CA ASP A 56 6.36 6.34 -0.09
C ASP A 56 7.68 5.66 0.30
N GLU A 57 7.89 4.42 -0.15
CA GLU A 57 9.11 3.64 0.08
C GLU A 57 10.05 3.64 -1.14
N SER A 58 9.87 4.62 -2.05
CA SER A 58 10.59 4.71 -3.32
C SER A 58 10.42 3.47 -4.22
N ALA A 59 9.29 2.77 -4.11
CA ALA A 59 8.91 1.69 -5.01
C ALA A 59 7.80 2.17 -5.95
N GLU A 60 7.67 1.57 -7.14
CA GLU A 60 6.60 1.98 -8.05
C GLU A 60 5.21 1.69 -7.43
N PRO A 61 4.29 2.66 -7.45
CA PRO A 61 2.91 2.49 -6.99
C PRO A 61 2.17 1.34 -7.71
N ALA A 62 1.46 0.50 -6.94
CA ALA A 62 0.48 -0.44 -7.47
C ALA A 62 -0.66 0.29 -8.20
N SER A 63 -0.92 -0.07 -9.46
CA SER A 63 -1.97 0.60 -10.27
C SER A 63 -3.38 0.41 -9.70
N LYS A 64 -3.62 -0.66 -8.93
CA LYS A 64 -4.93 -1.00 -8.37
C LYS A 64 -5.28 -0.26 -7.09
N ASN A 65 -4.29 0.10 -6.27
CA ASN A 65 -4.50 0.52 -4.88
C ASN A 65 -4.19 2.01 -4.67
N GLU A 66 -4.60 2.86 -5.61
CA GLU A 66 -4.27 4.31 -5.62
C GLU A 66 -2.76 4.60 -5.52
N GLY A 67 -1.93 3.65 -5.93
CA GLY A 67 -0.48 3.71 -5.82
C GLY A 67 0.13 3.41 -4.45
N ARG A 68 -0.67 2.91 -3.51
CA ARG A 68 -0.19 2.39 -2.23
C ARG A 68 0.24 0.93 -2.40
N GLY A 69 1.34 0.53 -1.76
CA GLY A 69 1.69 -0.89 -1.63
C GLY A 69 0.74 -1.59 -0.66
N LEU A 70 0.69 -2.92 -0.72
CA LEU A 70 -0.19 -3.76 0.12
C LEU A 70 -0.19 -3.34 1.60
N TYR A 71 0.99 -3.11 2.19
CA TYR A 71 1.08 -2.74 3.62
C TYR A 71 0.38 -1.43 3.93
N LYS A 72 0.59 -0.41 3.10
CA LYS A 72 -0.03 0.91 3.28
C LYS A 72 -1.51 0.91 2.99
N GLN A 73 -1.97 0.04 2.09
CA GLN A 73 -3.40 -0.14 1.87
C GLN A 73 -4.09 -0.76 3.09
N ILE A 74 -3.49 -1.80 3.69
CA ILE A 74 -4.05 -2.43 4.89
C ILE A 74 -4.06 -1.45 6.07
N GLU A 75 -3.00 -0.67 6.24
CA GLU A 75 -2.93 0.40 7.24
C GLU A 75 -4.07 1.41 7.02
N HIS A 76 -4.23 1.91 5.79
CA HIS A 76 -5.29 2.86 5.44
C HIS A 76 -6.71 2.31 5.69
N GLU A 77 -6.95 1.04 5.32
CA GLU A 77 -8.24 0.39 5.55
C GLU A 77 -8.52 0.17 7.04
N ASN A 78 -7.49 -0.14 7.83
CA ASN A 78 -7.61 -0.26 9.28
C ASN A 78 -7.88 1.08 9.96
N ASP A 79 -7.19 2.15 9.55
CA ASP A 79 -7.44 3.51 10.07
C ASP A 79 -8.86 3.96 9.77
N LYS A 80 -9.34 3.70 8.56
CA LYS A 80 -10.73 3.99 8.18
C LYS A 80 -11.72 3.19 9.03
N ASN A 81 -11.47 1.90 9.23
CA ASN A 81 -12.32 1.06 10.10
C ASN A 81 -12.35 1.58 11.55
N ILE A 82 -11.20 2.03 12.08
CA ILE A 82 -11.10 2.61 13.42
C ILE A 82 -11.89 3.92 13.50
N GLN A 83 -11.75 4.80 12.50
CA GLN A 83 -12.47 6.07 12.44
C GLN A 83 -13.99 5.85 12.36
N ASP A 84 -14.44 4.94 11.49
CA ASP A 84 -15.84 4.59 11.35
C ASP A 84 -16.40 3.97 12.65
N ALA A 85 -15.61 3.12 13.32
CA ALA A 85 -15.98 2.55 14.62
C ALA A 85 -16.12 3.63 15.70
N GLN A 86 -15.19 4.59 15.76
CA GLN A 86 -15.27 5.71 16.69
C GLN A 86 -16.51 6.56 16.44
N GLN A 87 -16.84 6.84 15.17
CA GLN A 87 -18.06 7.57 14.81
C GLN A 87 -19.32 6.83 15.24
N ARG A 88 -19.39 5.51 15.01
CA ARG A 88 -20.54 4.68 15.43
C ARG A 88 -20.69 4.64 16.95
N ILE A 89 -19.59 4.54 17.70
CA ILE A 89 -19.62 4.56 19.17
C ILE A 89 -20.07 5.93 19.67
N ASN A 90 -19.60 7.02 19.07
CA ASN A 90 -20.01 8.37 19.44
C ASN A 90 -21.49 8.63 19.14
N ALA A 91 -21.98 8.18 17.98
CA ALA A 91 -23.40 8.24 17.62
C ALA A 91 -24.25 7.46 18.64
N TYR A 92 -23.90 6.20 18.90
CA TYR A 92 -24.58 5.36 19.89
C TYR A 92 -24.62 6.01 21.28
N ARG A 93 -23.52 6.61 21.72
CA ARG A 93 -23.46 7.33 23.00
C ARG A 93 -24.35 8.57 23.02
N SER A 94 -24.37 9.31 21.92
CA SER A 94 -25.21 10.50 21.76
C SER A 94 -26.70 10.14 21.76
N ASP A 95 -27.07 9.07 21.05
CA ASP A 95 -28.44 8.59 20.97
C ASP A 95 -28.92 8.08 22.34
N ALA A 96 -28.11 7.28 23.04
CA ALA A 96 -28.42 6.84 24.40
C ALA A 96 -28.57 8.01 25.39
N GLN A 97 -27.75 9.06 25.26
CA GLN A 97 -27.88 10.27 26.08
C GLN A 97 -29.16 11.04 25.76
N LYS A 98 -29.54 11.12 24.48
CA LYS A 98 -30.76 11.78 24.06
C LYS A 98 -31.99 11.03 24.56
N GLU A 99 -32.05 9.72 24.39
CA GLU A 99 -33.13 8.89 24.92
C GLU A 99 -33.25 8.99 26.44
N SER A 100 -32.12 9.05 27.15
CA SER A 100 -32.11 9.25 28.61
C SER A 100 -32.70 10.61 29.02
N LYS A 101 -32.33 11.68 28.31
CA LYS A 101 -32.88 13.04 28.54
C LYS A 101 -34.37 13.11 28.19
N ASP A 102 -34.75 12.57 27.04
CA ASP A 102 -36.15 12.53 26.61
C ASP A 102 -37.00 11.74 27.63
N PHE A 103 -36.45 10.65 28.19
CA PHE A 103 -37.10 9.90 29.27
C PHE A 103 -37.24 10.71 30.57
N GLU A 104 -36.20 11.45 30.98
CA GLU A 104 -36.21 12.31 32.15
C GLU A 104 -37.26 13.43 32.01
N GLU A 105 -37.29 14.11 30.86
CA GLU A 105 -38.29 15.15 30.55
C GLU A 105 -39.73 14.58 30.57
N ASN A 106 -39.92 13.40 29.98
CA ASN A 106 -41.22 12.72 29.99
C ASN A 106 -41.64 12.28 31.41
N MET A 107 -40.70 11.86 32.25
CA MET A 107 -40.98 11.53 33.66
C MET A 107 -41.34 12.76 34.48
N ASP A 108 -40.65 13.87 34.27
CA ASP A 108 -40.98 15.15 34.92
C ASP A 108 -42.38 15.63 34.53
N GLN A 109 -42.72 15.50 33.25
CA GLN A 109 -44.05 15.85 32.75
C GLN A 109 -45.12 14.93 33.34
N TYR A 110 -44.88 13.61 33.37
CA TYR A 110 -45.76 12.63 34.01
C TYR A 110 -46.01 12.96 35.50
N GLN A 111 -44.97 13.35 36.25
CA GLN A 111 -45.13 13.75 37.65
C GLN A 111 -45.98 15.02 37.80
N LYS A 112 -45.78 16.03 36.94
CA LYS A 112 -46.57 17.26 36.94
C LYS A 112 -48.05 16.99 36.65
N ASP A 113 -48.34 16.11 35.70
CA ASP A 113 -49.71 15.80 35.30
C ASP A 113 -50.42 14.94 36.36
N LEU A 114 -49.72 14.02 37.04
CA LEU A 114 -50.23 13.35 38.23
C LEU A 114 -50.62 14.33 39.36
N MET A 115 -49.80 15.36 39.61
CA MET A 115 -50.10 16.38 40.62
C MET A 115 -51.32 17.23 40.28
N LYS A 116 -51.67 17.35 38.99
CA LYS A 116 -52.88 18.04 38.53
C LYS A 116 -54.15 17.18 38.61
N GLY A 117 -54.02 15.90 38.99
CA GLY A 117 -55.14 14.96 39.09
C GLY A 117 -55.44 14.19 37.81
N ASP A 118 -54.62 14.35 36.77
CA ASP A 118 -54.72 13.52 35.57
C ASP A 118 -54.17 12.10 35.84
N SER A 119 -54.59 11.12 35.05
CA SER A 119 -54.08 9.73 35.09
C SER A 119 -53.23 9.44 33.85
N PRO A 120 -52.07 10.12 33.65
CA PRO A 120 -51.22 9.90 32.50
C PRO A 120 -50.61 8.49 32.53
N LYS A 121 -50.19 7.98 31.37
CA LYS A 121 -49.50 6.68 31.25
C LYS A 121 -48.03 6.86 31.64
N LYS A 122 -47.51 5.99 32.52
CA LYS A 122 -46.10 6.03 32.96
C LYS A 122 -45.14 5.82 31.77
N PRO A 123 -44.16 6.72 31.57
CA PRO A 123 -43.07 6.51 30.62
C PRO A 123 -42.30 5.22 30.92
N THR A 124 -41.92 4.48 29.88
CA THR A 124 -41.10 3.25 30.01
C THR A 124 -39.64 3.59 29.80
N ALA A 125 -38.74 3.03 30.60
CA ALA A 125 -37.31 3.29 30.46
C ALA A 125 -36.81 2.79 29.08
N PRO A 126 -35.97 3.57 28.37
CA PRO A 126 -35.39 3.14 27.11
C PRO A 126 -34.46 1.95 27.34
N GLU A 127 -34.61 0.90 26.53
CA GLU A 127 -33.69 -0.24 26.52
C GLU A 127 -32.47 0.10 25.66
N PRO A 128 -31.23 -0.22 26.09
CA PRO A 128 -30.06 0.01 25.28
C PRO A 128 -30.18 -0.71 23.94
N GLY A 129 -30.03 0.02 22.84
CA GLY A 129 -29.96 -0.56 21.51
C GLY A 129 -28.80 -1.56 21.35
N PRO A 130 -28.77 -2.35 20.27
CA PRO A 130 -27.68 -3.30 20.03
C PRO A 130 -26.34 -2.56 19.94
N ALA A 131 -25.33 -3.08 20.63
CA ALA A 131 -23.99 -2.50 20.61
C ALA A 131 -23.42 -2.48 19.17
N PRO A 132 -22.74 -1.40 18.76
CA PRO A 132 -22.19 -1.30 17.42
C PRO A 132 -21.11 -2.36 17.22
N GLU A 133 -21.24 -3.15 16.15
CA GLU A 133 -20.20 -4.09 15.74
C GLU A 133 -18.98 -3.33 15.22
N VAL A 134 -17.81 -3.60 15.82
CA VAL A 134 -16.53 -3.06 15.39
C VAL A 134 -15.88 -4.08 14.47
N ALA A 135 -15.65 -3.70 13.22
CA ALA A 135 -14.93 -4.55 12.27
C ALA A 135 -13.51 -4.82 12.78
N GLY A 136 -13.11 -6.09 12.80
CA GLY A 136 -11.75 -6.48 13.20
C GLY A 136 -10.69 -5.92 12.24
N ALA A 137 -9.47 -5.75 12.75
CA ALA A 137 -8.35 -5.32 11.93
C ALA A 137 -8.10 -6.30 10.78
N LYS A 138 -8.02 -5.78 9.55
CA LYS A 138 -7.55 -6.54 8.40
C LYS A 138 -6.09 -6.88 8.62
N LYS A 139 -5.78 -8.17 8.47
CA LYS A 139 -4.42 -8.70 8.57
C LYS A 139 -3.77 -8.75 7.21
N VAL A 140 -2.45 -8.68 7.21
CA VAL A 140 -1.64 -9.00 6.04
C VAL A 140 -1.92 -10.46 5.64
N PRO A 141 -2.19 -10.75 4.36
CA PRO A 141 -2.40 -12.13 3.91
C PRO A 141 -1.13 -12.97 4.14
N ASP A 142 -1.31 -14.20 4.60
CA ASP A 142 -0.19 -15.12 4.88
C ASP A 142 0.60 -15.51 3.61
N ASN A 143 -0.06 -15.43 2.45
CA ASN A 143 0.54 -15.75 1.17
C ASN A 143 0.87 -14.47 0.40
N LEU A 144 2.16 -14.12 0.39
CA LEU A 144 2.69 -12.94 -0.29
C LEU A 144 3.22 -13.25 -1.70
N ASN A 145 3.07 -14.48 -2.18
CA ASN A 145 3.66 -14.92 -3.46
C ASN A 145 3.11 -14.19 -4.68
N SER A 146 1.93 -13.59 -4.57
CA SER A 146 1.33 -12.74 -5.62
C SER A 146 1.88 -11.31 -5.63
N PHE A 147 2.82 -10.99 -4.73
CA PHE A 147 3.35 -9.65 -4.57
C PHE A 147 4.87 -9.61 -4.76
N VAL A 148 5.33 -8.50 -5.33
CA VAL A 148 6.74 -8.17 -5.49
C VAL A 148 7.14 -7.16 -4.43
N ASP A 149 8.30 -7.36 -3.82
CA ASP A 149 8.82 -6.45 -2.79
C ASP A 149 9.28 -5.09 -3.36
N PHE A 150 9.77 -5.06 -4.61
CA PHE A 150 10.30 -3.83 -5.22
C PHE A 150 10.12 -3.79 -6.74
N LEU A 151 9.52 -2.70 -7.21
CA LEU A 151 9.65 -2.18 -8.57
C LEU A 151 10.43 -0.86 -8.54
N HIS A 152 11.27 -0.65 -9.55
CA HIS A 152 12.16 0.50 -9.60
C HIS A 152 11.35 1.83 -9.66
N PRO A 153 11.71 2.87 -8.89
CA PRO A 153 10.90 4.09 -8.78
C PRO A 153 10.75 4.88 -10.09
N TRP A 154 11.65 4.63 -11.05
CA TRP A 154 11.67 5.27 -12.37
C TRP A 154 11.14 4.32 -13.46
N GLY A 155 10.73 3.11 -13.08
CA GLY A 155 10.40 2.02 -13.98
C GLY A 155 8.95 2.09 -14.42
N GLY A 156 8.64 2.91 -15.43
CA GLY A 156 7.44 2.82 -16.25
C GLY A 156 7.57 1.73 -17.33
N HIS A 157 6.47 1.13 -17.81
CA HIS A 157 6.50 0.19 -18.95
C HIS A 157 7.23 0.79 -20.17
N TRP A 158 6.91 2.05 -20.48
CA TRP A 158 7.52 2.79 -21.59
C TRP A 158 8.97 3.20 -21.34
N THR A 159 9.33 3.54 -20.10
CA THR A 159 10.69 3.94 -19.77
C THR A 159 11.63 2.74 -19.71
N ASN A 160 11.16 1.60 -19.18
CA ASN A 160 11.91 0.34 -19.16
C ASN A 160 12.24 -0.11 -20.57
N PHE A 161 11.23 -0.16 -21.44
CA PHE A 161 11.43 -0.50 -22.84
C PHE A 161 12.42 0.45 -23.53
N GLY A 162 12.26 1.76 -23.33
CA GLY A 162 13.15 2.77 -23.93
C GLY A 162 14.60 2.66 -23.46
N VAL A 163 14.83 2.45 -22.17
CA VAL A 163 16.19 2.33 -21.60
C VAL A 163 16.86 1.03 -22.07
N LEU A 164 16.15 -0.09 -22.07
CA LEU A 164 16.67 -1.37 -22.55
C LEU A 164 17.05 -1.29 -24.03
N LEU A 165 16.22 -0.63 -24.83
CA LEU A 165 16.46 -0.43 -26.26
C LEU A 165 17.68 0.47 -26.49
N ALA A 166 17.82 1.57 -25.73
CA ALA A 166 18.99 2.43 -25.78
C ALA A 166 20.28 1.70 -25.37
N MET A 167 20.23 0.87 -24.32
CA MET A 167 21.37 0.04 -23.89
C MET A 167 21.76 -0.99 -24.95
N LEU A 168 20.79 -1.63 -25.61
CA LEU A 168 21.03 -2.56 -26.71
C LEU A 168 21.74 -1.89 -27.89
N PHE A 169 21.23 -0.75 -28.35
CA PHE A 169 21.86 0.01 -29.44
C PHE A 169 23.24 0.56 -29.04
N GLY A 170 23.41 0.97 -27.80
CA GLY A 170 24.71 1.37 -27.27
C GLY A 170 25.73 0.23 -27.31
N LEU A 171 25.32 -0.98 -26.94
CA LEU A 171 26.18 -2.16 -26.98
C LEU A 171 26.53 -2.55 -28.43
N LEU A 172 25.55 -2.58 -29.33
CA LEU A 172 25.78 -2.82 -30.77
C LEU A 172 26.72 -1.77 -31.38
N GLY A 173 26.55 -0.50 -31.03
CA GLY A 173 27.43 0.58 -31.48
C GLY A 173 28.86 0.42 -30.95
N ALA A 174 29.02 0.13 -29.66
CA ALA A 174 30.32 -0.13 -29.05
C ALA A 174 31.02 -1.35 -29.67
N THR A 175 30.28 -2.44 -29.93
CA THR A 175 30.78 -3.61 -30.64
C THR A 175 31.19 -3.27 -32.07
N GLY A 176 30.41 -2.47 -32.80
CA GLY A 176 30.76 -2.00 -34.14
C GLY A 176 32.03 -1.15 -34.15
N ILE A 177 32.21 -0.25 -33.17
CA ILE A 177 33.43 0.54 -33.01
C ILE A 177 34.62 -0.35 -32.64
N ALA A 178 34.44 -1.32 -31.74
CA ALA A 178 35.49 -2.23 -31.33
C ALA A 178 35.96 -3.12 -32.49
N LEU A 179 35.03 -3.67 -33.28
CA LEU A 179 35.34 -4.43 -34.49
C LEU A 179 36.06 -3.55 -35.52
N ARG A 180 35.58 -2.32 -35.75
CA ARG A 180 36.25 -1.38 -36.66
C ARG A 180 37.65 -0.99 -36.16
N SER A 181 37.85 -0.87 -34.85
CA SER A 181 39.14 -0.56 -34.25
C SER A 181 40.12 -1.74 -34.34
N GLN A 182 39.62 -2.98 -34.39
CA GLN A 182 40.43 -4.17 -34.68
C GLN A 182 40.77 -4.30 -36.16
N ASP A 183 39.92 -3.81 -37.07
CA ASP A 183 40.19 -3.80 -38.51
C ASP A 183 41.17 -2.69 -38.96
N ILE A 184 41.37 -1.64 -38.14
CA ILE A 184 42.24 -0.49 -38.46
C ILE A 184 43.65 -0.62 -37.85
N GLY A 185 43.87 -1.57 -36.93
CA GLY A 185 45.16 -1.87 -36.30
C GLY A 185 45.78 -3.15 -36.82
#